data_AF-A0A504IYG7-F1
#
_entry.id   AF-A0A504IYG7-F1
#
_cell.length_a   1.000
_cell.length_b   1.000
_cell.length_c   1.000
_cell.angle_alpha   90.00
_cell.angle_beta   90.00
_cell.angle_gamma   90.00
#
_symmetry.space_group_name_H-M   'P 1'
#
loop_
_entity.id
_entity.type
_entity.pdbx_description
1 polymer ?
#
loop_
_entity_poly.entity_id
_entity_poly.type
_entity_poly.pdbx_seq_one_letter_code
_entity_poly.pdbx_strand_id
1 'polypeptide(L)'
;MENKSTSFDLSKRKYFLGTRKCCHDEYMIFEFQTKNNSLKGKVTNIRFIRDSSSILKGTIKDSIIEFTYEEQRIEKAHGIIGNKEIKIKLNDYYQLTLQEIDSSTYFKKYLKAYPKLITLKKDTIIGDYLFEIKVSDWNSRTHYGKSTITIKDKASKKEIQQIKSDAFYFYNKDKLYFNYSEDYNFDHHNDLSFSTGTNGPYMSYSANYYIYDKVEKKFLRNIEYENIANALSFRVDTINKIMISHNRGSSSIHYTDAYEWKNNKIELVKSLTIDKQYQRKVILKKRIHGELKTIIDEPDSNFTDDEMNKVYESFWN
;
A
#
# COMPACT_ATOMS: atom_id res chain seq x y z
N MET A 1 5.02 -58.52 -17.79
CA MET A 1 4.97 -57.07 -18.01
C MET A 1 5.00 -56.40 -16.66
N GLU A 2 6.15 -55.88 -16.24
CA GLU A 2 6.26 -55.11 -15.01
C GLU A 2 5.47 -53.81 -15.16
N ASN A 3 4.46 -53.63 -14.32
CA ASN A 3 3.79 -52.33 -14.15
C ASN A 3 4.85 -51.34 -13.68
N LYS A 4 5.38 -50.51 -14.61
CA LYS A 4 6.18 -49.34 -14.24
C LYS A 4 5.31 -48.49 -13.34
N SER A 5 5.59 -48.56 -12.04
CA SER A 5 5.02 -47.68 -11.02
C SER A 5 5.37 -46.26 -11.42
N THR A 6 4.39 -45.52 -11.95
CA THR A 6 4.50 -44.10 -12.24
C THR A 6 4.43 -43.33 -10.91
N SER A 7 5.38 -43.58 -10.02
CA SER A 7 5.57 -42.76 -8.83
C SER A 7 5.97 -41.35 -9.26
N PHE A 8 5.49 -40.33 -8.54
CA PHE A 8 5.90 -38.95 -8.78
C PHE A 8 7.41 -38.82 -8.64
N ASP A 9 8.11 -38.41 -9.70
CA ASP A 9 9.54 -38.11 -9.63
C ASP A 9 9.75 -36.77 -8.93
N LEU A 10 9.96 -36.84 -7.62
CA LEU A 10 10.28 -35.71 -6.76
C LEU A 10 11.77 -35.37 -6.72
N SER A 11 12.62 -36.01 -7.56
CA SER A 11 14.05 -35.68 -7.64
C SER A 11 14.30 -34.26 -8.15
N LYS A 12 13.34 -33.70 -8.87
CA LYS A 12 13.31 -32.31 -9.33
C LYS A 12 12.32 -31.49 -8.51
N ARG A 13 12.48 -30.16 -8.54
CA ARG A 13 11.46 -29.27 -7.98
C ARG A 13 10.16 -29.43 -8.75
N LYS A 14 9.06 -29.66 -8.02
CA LYS A 14 7.71 -29.83 -8.55
C LYS A 14 6.73 -28.90 -7.84
N TYR A 15 5.69 -28.50 -8.53
CA TYR A 15 4.64 -27.64 -7.98
C TYR A 15 3.31 -28.37 -8.08
N PHE A 16 2.48 -28.20 -7.06
CA PHE A 16 1.18 -28.83 -7.01
C PHE A 16 0.11 -27.84 -6.56
N LEU A 17 -1.06 -27.93 -7.20
CA LEU A 17 -2.27 -27.21 -6.85
C LEU A 17 -3.17 -28.13 -6.01
N GLY A 18 -3.42 -27.76 -4.77
CA GLY A 18 -4.44 -28.37 -3.93
C GLY A 18 -5.75 -27.60 -4.06
N THR A 19 -6.80 -28.25 -4.52
CA THR A 19 -8.15 -27.68 -4.56
C THR A 19 -8.98 -28.20 -3.39
N ARG A 20 -9.72 -27.29 -2.73
CA ARG A 20 -10.70 -27.68 -1.72
C ARG A 20 -11.99 -28.12 -2.40
N LYS A 21 -12.52 -29.29 -2.03
CA LYS A 21 -13.79 -29.79 -2.60
C LYS A 21 -14.99 -28.87 -2.30
N CYS A 22 -14.94 -28.11 -1.22
CA CYS A 22 -16.09 -27.34 -0.71
C CYS A 22 -16.18 -25.89 -1.21
N CYS A 23 -15.13 -25.32 -1.80
CA CYS A 23 -15.10 -23.89 -2.16
C CYS A 23 -14.37 -23.69 -3.49
N HIS A 24 -15.06 -23.20 -4.52
CA HIS A 24 -14.55 -23.19 -5.91
C HIS A 24 -13.43 -22.18 -6.21
N ASP A 25 -13.03 -21.34 -5.26
CA ASP A 25 -12.00 -20.31 -5.50
C ASP A 25 -10.81 -20.37 -4.51
N GLU A 26 -10.83 -21.30 -3.55
CA GLU A 26 -9.72 -21.48 -2.63
C GLU A 26 -8.78 -22.58 -3.14
N TYR A 27 -7.66 -22.15 -3.71
CA TYR A 27 -6.57 -23.04 -4.08
C TYR A 27 -5.34 -22.83 -3.20
N MET A 28 -4.62 -23.92 -2.98
CA MET A 28 -3.39 -23.97 -2.21
C MET A 28 -2.25 -24.41 -3.12
N ILE A 29 -1.09 -23.75 -3.04
CA ILE A 29 0.07 -24.11 -3.85
C ILE A 29 1.13 -24.75 -2.96
N PHE A 30 1.61 -25.90 -3.40
CA PHE A 30 2.68 -26.65 -2.75
C PHE A 30 3.90 -26.74 -3.67
N GLU A 31 5.08 -26.41 -3.15
CA GLU A 31 6.36 -26.69 -3.79
C GLU A 31 7.01 -27.88 -3.10
N PHE A 32 7.36 -28.91 -3.88
CA PHE A 32 8.11 -30.07 -3.41
C PHE A 32 9.54 -29.97 -3.94
N GLN A 33 10.52 -30.05 -3.05
CA GLN A 33 11.94 -30.05 -3.40
C GLN A 33 12.71 -31.09 -2.60
N THR A 34 13.12 -32.16 -3.28
CA THR A 34 14.03 -33.16 -2.70
C THR A 34 15.47 -32.68 -2.71
N LYS A 35 16.15 -32.82 -1.58
CA LYS A 35 17.58 -32.56 -1.42
C LYS A 35 18.24 -33.76 -0.74
N ASN A 36 19.46 -34.05 -1.14
CA ASN A 36 20.30 -35.01 -0.40
C ASN A 36 20.79 -34.33 0.88
N ASN A 37 20.44 -34.90 2.02
CA ASN A 37 20.97 -34.54 3.33
C ASN A 37 22.01 -35.60 3.71
N SER A 38 23.23 -35.16 4.03
CA SER A 38 24.36 -36.03 4.34
C SER A 38 24.13 -36.97 5.54
N LEU A 39 23.22 -36.63 6.44
CA LEU A 39 22.90 -37.41 7.65
C LEU A 39 21.59 -38.21 7.54
N LYS A 40 20.65 -37.75 6.69
CA LYS A 40 19.27 -38.29 6.64
C LYS A 40 18.88 -38.89 5.28
N GLY A 41 19.79 -38.93 4.31
CA GLY A 41 19.50 -39.39 2.95
C GLY A 41 18.68 -38.37 2.15
N LYS A 42 17.79 -38.84 1.27
CA LYS A 42 16.91 -37.97 0.47
C LYS A 42 15.81 -37.37 1.37
N VAL A 43 15.79 -36.05 1.51
CA VAL A 43 14.75 -35.32 2.25
C VAL A 43 13.97 -34.44 1.27
N THR A 44 12.67 -34.68 1.16
CA THR A 44 11.78 -33.80 0.39
C THR A 44 11.21 -32.72 1.29
N ASN A 45 11.59 -31.47 1.00
CA ASN A 45 10.98 -30.30 1.62
C ASN A 45 9.69 -29.97 0.89
N ILE A 46 8.63 -29.72 1.65
CA ILE A 46 7.36 -29.23 1.13
C ILE A 46 7.23 -27.79 1.60
N ARG A 47 6.84 -26.88 0.72
CA ARG A 47 6.55 -25.49 1.05
C ARG A 47 5.13 -25.15 0.62
N PHE A 48 4.43 -24.44 1.48
CA PHE A 48 3.10 -23.90 1.20
C PHE A 48 3.20 -22.44 0.83
N ILE A 49 2.47 -22.04 -0.20
CA ILE A 49 2.53 -20.69 -0.76
C ILE A 49 1.11 -20.13 -0.82
N ARG A 50 0.67 -19.55 0.29
CA ARG A 50 -0.54 -18.73 0.44
C ARG A 50 -0.17 -17.59 1.38
N ASP A 51 -0.12 -16.34 0.89
CA ASP A 51 -0.06 -15.04 1.60
C ASP A 51 0.62 -14.97 2.99
N SER A 52 1.56 -15.87 3.29
CA SER A 52 2.16 -16.04 4.59
C SER A 52 3.61 -16.47 4.41
N SER A 53 4.46 -15.95 5.28
CA SER A 53 5.87 -16.35 5.41
C SER A 53 6.04 -17.73 6.05
N SER A 54 4.97 -18.51 6.21
CA SER A 54 4.98 -19.79 6.92
C SER A 54 5.82 -20.83 6.18
N ILE A 55 6.97 -21.17 6.77
CA ILE A 55 7.85 -22.22 6.25
C ILE A 55 7.36 -23.55 6.81
N LEU A 56 6.71 -24.36 5.98
CA LEU A 56 6.45 -25.76 6.32
C LEU A 56 7.76 -26.52 6.43
N LYS A 57 7.88 -27.36 7.46
CA LYS A 57 8.91 -28.40 7.55
C LYS A 57 8.22 -29.74 7.65
N GLY A 58 8.58 -30.63 6.75
CA GLY A 58 8.04 -31.98 6.68
C GLY A 58 9.02 -32.94 6.05
N THR A 59 8.74 -34.23 6.19
CA THR A 59 9.51 -35.31 5.59
C THR A 59 8.59 -36.25 4.85
N ILE A 60 9.11 -36.88 3.80
CA ILE A 60 8.45 -37.98 3.10
C ILE A 60 9.19 -39.25 3.47
N LYS A 61 8.49 -40.24 4.01
CA LYS A 61 9.02 -41.57 4.30
C LYS A 61 7.99 -42.60 3.86
N ASP A 62 8.40 -43.59 3.07
CA ASP A 62 7.53 -44.70 2.60
C ASP A 62 6.22 -44.21 1.97
N SER A 63 6.31 -43.16 1.14
CA SER A 63 5.17 -42.47 0.51
C SER A 63 4.20 -41.77 1.48
N ILE A 64 4.50 -41.73 2.77
CA ILE A 64 3.77 -40.96 3.77
C ILE A 64 4.42 -39.57 3.89
N ILE A 65 3.58 -38.55 3.85
CA ILE A 65 3.97 -37.16 4.07
C ILE A 65 3.58 -36.80 5.50
N GLU A 66 4.54 -36.30 6.28
CA GLU A 66 4.26 -35.68 7.58
C GLU A 66 4.80 -34.25 7.56
N PHE A 67 3.94 -33.28 7.90
CA PHE A 67 4.36 -31.89 8.00
C PHE A 67 3.56 -31.12 9.05
N THR A 68 4.10 -29.97 9.43
CA THR A 68 3.41 -29.01 10.29
C THR A 68 3.15 -27.74 9.48
N TYR A 69 1.96 -27.17 9.65
CA TYR A 69 1.57 -25.91 9.01
C TYR A 69 1.06 -24.90 10.03
N GLU A 70 1.27 -23.62 9.74
CA GLU A 70 0.90 -22.51 10.61
C GLU A 70 0.08 -21.50 9.81
N GLU A 71 -1.24 -21.49 10.06
CA GLU A 71 -2.18 -20.50 9.51
C GLU A 71 -2.63 -19.52 10.61
N GLN A 72 -2.96 -20.02 11.80
CA GLN A 72 -3.21 -19.25 13.04
C GLN A 72 -2.64 -19.93 14.30
N ARG A 73 -2.46 -21.26 14.25
CA ARG A 73 -1.78 -22.11 15.23
C ARG A 73 -0.99 -23.16 14.47
N ILE A 74 0.01 -23.76 15.10
CA ILE A 74 0.78 -24.87 14.53
C ILE A 74 -0.08 -26.14 14.59
N GLU A 75 -0.44 -26.67 13.42
CA GLU A 75 -1.19 -27.91 13.28
C GLU A 75 -0.36 -28.99 12.57
N LYS A 76 -0.59 -30.26 12.95
CA LYS A 76 0.00 -31.42 12.28
C LYS A 76 -0.89 -31.83 11.10
N ALA A 77 -0.27 -31.98 9.95
CA ALA A 77 -0.89 -32.45 8.73
C ALA A 77 -0.21 -33.73 8.25
N HIS A 78 -1.01 -34.61 7.64
CA HIS A 78 -0.54 -35.88 7.11
C HIS A 78 -0.95 -36.00 5.65
N GLY A 79 -0.16 -36.70 4.84
CA GLY A 79 -0.50 -36.95 3.46
C GLY A 79 0.02 -38.29 2.99
N ILE A 80 -0.46 -38.72 1.83
CA ILE A 80 -0.09 -39.97 1.19
C ILE A 80 0.17 -39.68 -0.29
N ILE A 81 1.29 -40.16 -0.79
CA ILE A 81 1.65 -40.15 -2.21
C ILE A 81 1.20 -41.49 -2.80
N GLY A 82 0.08 -41.46 -3.51
CA GLY A 82 -0.35 -42.58 -4.34
C GLY A 82 0.30 -42.57 -5.71
N ASN A 83 0.00 -43.60 -6.51
CA ASN A 83 0.55 -43.77 -7.86
C ASN A 83 0.07 -42.71 -8.88
N LYS A 84 -0.99 -41.96 -8.57
CA LYS A 84 -1.61 -40.98 -9.48
C LYS A 84 -2.02 -39.67 -8.83
N GLU A 85 -2.00 -39.60 -7.51
CA GLU A 85 -2.47 -38.45 -6.75
C GLU A 85 -1.70 -38.34 -5.44
N ILE A 86 -1.52 -37.12 -4.98
CA ILE A 86 -1.05 -36.85 -3.63
C ILE A 86 -2.27 -36.36 -2.84
N LYS A 87 -2.58 -37.01 -1.73
CA LYS A 87 -3.64 -36.58 -0.82
C LYS A 87 -3.01 -35.98 0.42
N ILE A 88 -3.50 -34.81 0.83
CA ILE A 88 -3.07 -34.14 2.05
C ILE A 88 -4.30 -33.92 2.92
N LYS A 89 -4.21 -34.29 4.19
CA LYS A 89 -5.16 -33.95 5.24
C LYS A 89 -4.50 -32.89 6.14
N LEU A 90 -5.01 -31.66 6.08
CA LEU A 90 -4.49 -30.55 6.88
C LEU A 90 -4.98 -30.63 8.33
N ASN A 91 -6.28 -30.90 8.51
CA ASN A 91 -6.91 -31.16 9.81
C ASN A 91 -8.06 -32.15 9.61
N ASP A 92 -8.90 -32.37 10.63
CA ASP A 92 -10.02 -33.32 10.55
C ASP A 92 -11.06 -33.03 9.47
N TYR A 93 -11.08 -31.82 8.93
CA TYR A 93 -12.09 -31.36 7.98
C TYR A 93 -11.55 -31.13 6.57
N TYR A 94 -10.25 -30.83 6.40
CA TYR A 94 -9.68 -30.46 5.12
C TYR A 94 -8.84 -31.56 4.50
N GLN A 95 -9.43 -32.25 3.52
CA GLN A 95 -8.72 -33.14 2.61
C GLN A 95 -8.53 -32.48 1.24
N LEU A 96 -7.29 -32.45 0.79
CA LEU A 96 -6.87 -31.91 -0.50
C LEU A 96 -6.36 -33.06 -1.38
N THR A 97 -6.77 -33.03 -2.64
CA THR A 97 -6.07 -33.78 -3.70
C THR A 97 -5.18 -32.78 -4.42
N LEU A 98 -3.88 -33.10 -4.50
CA LEU A 98 -2.92 -32.26 -5.19
C LEU A 98 -2.76 -32.70 -6.64
N GLN A 99 -2.87 -31.73 -7.54
CA GLN A 99 -2.61 -31.90 -8.96
C GLN A 99 -1.26 -31.26 -9.30
N GLU A 100 -0.37 -32.00 -9.95
CA GLU A 100 0.90 -31.43 -10.42
C GLU A 100 0.61 -30.33 -11.46
N ILE A 101 1.29 -29.20 -11.31
CA ILE A 101 1.28 -28.10 -12.27
C ILE A 101 2.71 -27.85 -12.77
N ASP A 102 2.84 -27.50 -14.05
CA ASP A 102 4.14 -27.16 -14.58
C ASP A 102 4.64 -25.82 -14.03
N SER A 103 5.97 -25.64 -14.06
CA SER A 103 6.61 -24.43 -13.53
C SER A 103 6.13 -23.14 -14.20
N SER A 104 5.82 -23.15 -15.50
CA SER A 104 5.34 -21.96 -16.22
C SER A 104 3.93 -21.58 -15.76
N THR A 105 3.02 -22.55 -15.60
CA THR A 105 1.69 -22.34 -15.02
C THR A 105 1.80 -21.79 -13.61
N TYR A 106 2.68 -22.36 -12.78
CA TYR A 106 2.97 -21.84 -11.44
C TYR A 106 3.42 -20.37 -11.49
N PHE A 107 4.46 -20.03 -12.26
CA PHE A 107 5.00 -18.67 -12.29
C PHE A 107 4.03 -17.63 -12.87
N LYS A 108 3.33 -17.97 -13.96
CA LYS A 108 2.44 -17.03 -14.67
C LYS A 108 1.11 -16.81 -13.95
N LYS A 109 0.50 -17.89 -13.43
CA LYS A 109 -0.86 -17.85 -12.87
C LYS A 109 -0.86 -17.67 -11.36
N TYR A 110 0.06 -18.32 -10.66
CA TYR A 110 -0.04 -18.48 -9.21
C TYR A 110 1.03 -17.70 -8.43
N LEU A 111 2.29 -17.65 -8.86
CA LEU A 111 3.30 -16.80 -8.22
C LEU A 111 3.05 -15.31 -8.49
N LYS A 112 2.45 -14.96 -9.64
CA LYS A 112 1.95 -13.60 -9.88
C LYS A 112 0.93 -13.17 -8.79
N ALA A 113 0.27 -14.11 -8.12
CA ALA A 113 -0.63 -13.83 -7.00
C ALA A 113 0.10 -13.64 -5.64
N TYR A 114 1.30 -14.23 -5.43
CA TYR A 114 2.03 -14.20 -4.16
C TYR A 114 3.52 -13.88 -4.35
N PRO A 115 3.91 -12.59 -4.38
CA PRO A 115 5.29 -12.21 -4.63
C PRO A 115 6.23 -12.55 -3.47
N LYS A 116 7.49 -12.84 -3.78
CA LYS A 116 8.54 -13.01 -2.78
C LYS A 116 8.71 -11.72 -1.98
N LEU A 117 8.52 -11.80 -0.67
CA LEU A 117 8.81 -10.69 0.24
C LEU A 117 10.32 -10.51 0.36
N ILE A 118 10.80 -9.26 0.26
CA ILE A 118 12.22 -8.93 0.33
C ILE A 118 12.49 -7.79 1.31
N THR A 119 13.74 -7.71 1.78
CA THR A 119 14.22 -6.56 2.56
C THR A 119 14.93 -5.58 1.63
N LEU A 120 14.58 -4.30 1.73
CA LEU A 120 15.20 -3.20 1.01
C LEU A 120 16.00 -2.33 1.99
N LYS A 121 17.14 -1.81 1.51
CA LYS A 121 17.93 -0.79 2.20
C LYS A 121 18.36 0.25 1.19
N LYS A 122 18.14 1.51 1.52
CA LYS A 122 18.49 2.67 0.68
C LYS A 122 18.92 3.82 1.57
N ASP A 123 19.73 4.69 1.03
CA ASP A 123 20.09 5.95 1.62
C ASP A 123 20.02 7.05 0.56
N THR A 124 19.72 8.27 0.99
CA THR A 124 19.74 9.44 0.12
C THR A 124 19.97 10.69 0.94
N ILE A 125 20.60 11.69 0.34
CA ILE A 125 20.86 12.98 0.96
C ILE A 125 20.02 14.03 0.23
N ILE A 126 19.21 14.77 0.99
CA ILE A 126 18.42 15.89 0.45
C ILE A 126 18.51 17.05 1.43
N GLY A 127 18.88 18.23 0.92
CA GLY A 127 19.19 19.39 1.75
C GLY A 127 20.27 19.07 2.78
N ASP A 128 19.97 19.37 4.04
CA ASP A 128 20.84 19.16 5.19
C ASP A 128 20.64 17.80 5.88
N TYR A 129 19.86 16.91 5.27
CA TYR A 129 19.49 15.63 5.88
C TYR A 129 19.99 14.42 5.08
N LEU A 130 20.39 13.38 5.81
CA LEU A 130 20.60 12.02 5.32
C LEU A 130 19.41 11.17 5.73
N PHE A 131 18.72 10.58 4.75
CA PHE A 131 17.59 9.67 4.93
C PHE A 131 18.06 8.24 4.71
N GLU A 132 18.07 7.42 5.76
CA GLU A 132 18.33 5.98 5.67
C GLU A 132 17.01 5.23 5.75
N ILE A 133 16.66 4.54 4.66
CA ILE A 133 15.39 3.84 4.48
C ILE A 133 15.65 2.33 4.58
N LYS A 134 14.98 1.68 5.52
CA LYS A 134 14.94 0.22 5.66
C LYS A 134 13.51 -0.26 5.52
N VAL A 135 13.27 -1.21 4.63
CA VAL A 135 11.96 -1.82 4.43
C VAL A 135 12.07 -3.32 4.62
N SER A 136 11.34 -3.88 5.57
CA SER A 136 11.17 -5.33 5.70
C SER A 136 9.84 -5.76 5.08
N ASP A 137 9.77 -7.01 4.64
CA ASP A 137 8.56 -7.62 4.09
C ASP A 137 7.98 -6.86 2.87
N TRP A 138 8.84 -6.27 2.02
CA TRP A 138 8.35 -5.52 0.85
C TRP A 138 7.70 -6.47 -0.16
N ASN A 139 6.47 -6.13 -0.55
CA ASN A 139 5.62 -6.92 -1.43
C ASN A 139 5.56 -6.26 -2.82
N SER A 140 6.05 -6.94 -3.86
CA SER A 140 6.11 -6.36 -5.21
C SER A 140 4.76 -6.26 -5.93
N ARG A 141 3.68 -6.82 -5.38
CA ARG A 141 2.32 -6.75 -5.92
C ARG A 141 1.58 -5.56 -5.33
N THR A 142 1.71 -5.37 -4.02
CA THR A 142 1.03 -4.28 -3.31
C THR A 142 1.88 -3.02 -3.24
N HIS A 143 3.20 -3.15 -3.43
CA HIS A 143 4.19 -2.07 -3.34
C HIS A 143 4.42 -1.50 -1.93
N TYR A 144 3.97 -2.21 -0.90
CA TYR A 144 4.13 -1.82 0.51
C TYR A 144 5.11 -2.74 1.26
N GLY A 145 5.55 -2.27 2.42
CA GLY A 145 6.37 -3.03 3.37
C GLY A 145 6.58 -2.24 4.66
N LYS A 146 6.99 -2.93 5.73
CA LYS A 146 7.25 -2.29 7.03
C LYS A 146 8.50 -1.43 6.91
N SER A 147 8.29 -0.12 6.86
CA SER A 147 9.33 0.87 6.59
C SER A 147 9.80 1.54 7.87
N THR A 148 11.10 1.80 7.95
CA THR A 148 11.74 2.65 8.94
C THR A 148 12.64 3.62 8.19
N ILE A 149 12.37 4.91 8.34
CA ILE A 149 13.14 6.00 7.76
C ILE A 149 13.85 6.71 8.89
N THR A 150 15.18 6.59 8.93
CA THR A 150 16.03 7.27 9.91
C THR A 150 16.53 8.55 9.27
N ILE A 151 16.28 9.69 9.92
CA ILE A 151 16.69 11.01 9.47
C ILE A 151 17.86 11.45 10.33
N LYS A 152 18.95 11.80 9.68
CA LYS A 152 20.20 12.22 10.31
C LYS A 152 20.60 13.59 9.78
N ASP A 153 21.28 14.35 10.61
CA ASP A 153 22.02 15.53 10.15
C ASP A 153 23.10 15.09 9.14
N LYS A 154 23.16 15.73 7.97
CA LYS A 154 24.07 15.34 6.90
C LYS A 154 25.53 15.48 7.29
N ALA A 155 25.88 16.50 8.06
CA ALA A 155 27.27 16.83 8.40
C ALA A 155 27.80 15.95 9.55
N SER A 156 27.12 15.98 10.69
CA SER A 156 27.50 15.26 11.90
C SER A 156 27.12 13.79 11.90
N LYS A 157 26.22 13.37 10.99
CA LYS A 157 25.61 12.03 10.94
C LYS A 157 24.82 11.66 12.19
N LYS A 158 24.55 12.62 13.08
CA LYS A 158 23.75 12.39 14.29
C LYS A 158 22.30 12.13 13.90
N GLU A 159 21.71 11.10 14.50
CA GLU A 159 20.28 10.82 14.36
C GLU A 159 19.43 11.95 14.96
N ILE A 160 18.46 12.39 14.17
CA ILE A 160 17.49 13.42 14.55
C ILE A 160 16.17 12.75 14.91
N GLN A 161 15.69 11.84 14.05
CA GLN A 161 14.42 11.14 14.26
C GLN A 161 14.31 9.85 13.44
N GLN A 162 13.35 9.01 13.81
CA GLN A 162 12.92 7.85 13.03
C GLN A 162 11.41 7.93 12.77
N ILE A 163 11.02 7.69 11.51
CA ILE A 163 9.63 7.54 11.09
C ILE A 163 9.39 6.07 10.72
N LYS A 164 8.37 5.46 11.31
CA LYS A 164 7.97 4.07 11.01
C LYS A 164 6.58 4.05 10.40
N SER A 165 6.41 3.29 9.32
CA SER A 165 5.11 3.12 8.66
C SER A 165 5.09 1.88 7.79
N ASP A 166 3.96 1.21 7.72
CA ASP A 166 3.63 0.18 6.72
C ASP A 166 2.82 0.73 5.53
N ALA A 167 2.39 1.99 5.61
CA ALA A 167 1.57 2.65 4.60
C ALA A 167 2.38 3.33 3.47
N PHE A 168 3.71 3.33 3.53
CA PHE A 168 4.53 3.95 2.48
C PHE A 168 4.53 3.11 1.21
N TYR A 169 4.19 3.76 0.10
CA TYR A 169 4.06 3.15 -1.21
C TYR A 169 5.35 3.32 -2.03
N PHE A 170 5.87 2.21 -2.54
CA PHE A 170 7.08 2.16 -3.35
C PHE A 170 6.73 1.81 -4.80
N TYR A 171 6.82 2.77 -5.71
CA TYR A 171 6.51 2.56 -7.13
C TYR A 171 7.19 1.32 -7.73
N ASN A 172 8.42 1.06 -7.29
CA ASN A 172 9.07 -0.23 -7.45
C ASN A 172 10.07 -0.42 -6.30
N LYS A 173 10.77 -1.56 -6.27
CA LYS A 173 11.81 -1.85 -5.25
C LYS A 173 12.87 -0.74 -5.14
N ASP A 174 13.03 0.08 -6.17
CA ASP A 174 14.06 1.09 -6.29
C ASP A 174 13.59 2.50 -5.95
N LYS A 175 12.29 2.76 -5.85
CA LYS A 175 11.75 4.13 -5.79
C LYS A 175 10.64 4.29 -4.74
N LEU A 176 10.98 4.94 -3.64
CA LEU A 176 10.01 5.59 -2.74
C LEU A 176 9.80 7.02 -3.21
N TYR A 177 8.54 7.42 -3.40
CA TYR A 177 8.23 8.83 -3.65
C TYR A 177 8.08 9.56 -2.32
N PHE A 178 8.92 10.58 -2.13
CA PHE A 178 8.80 11.52 -1.02
C PHE A 178 9.26 12.90 -1.48
N ASN A 179 8.74 13.95 -0.84
CA ASN A 179 9.00 15.35 -1.19
C ASN A 179 9.63 16.06 0.02
N TYR A 180 10.67 16.87 -0.23
CA TYR A 180 11.35 17.72 0.75
C TYR A 180 11.64 19.13 0.19
N SER A 181 10.83 19.60 -0.77
CA SER A 181 10.99 20.92 -1.42
C SER A 181 9.86 21.90 -1.11
N GLU A 182 8.79 21.44 -0.46
CA GLU A 182 7.62 22.27 -0.17
C GLU A 182 7.71 22.85 1.24
N ASP A 183 7.22 24.08 1.41
CA ASP A 183 7.01 24.75 2.69
C ASP A 183 5.49 24.86 2.90
N TYR A 184 4.93 23.87 3.58
CA TYR A 184 3.48 23.67 3.71
C TYR A 184 2.84 24.66 4.68
N ASN A 185 3.62 25.20 5.64
CA ASN A 185 3.15 26.13 6.66
C ASN A 185 3.64 27.58 6.43
N PHE A 186 4.36 27.83 5.34
CA PHE A 186 4.88 29.13 4.91
C PHE A 186 5.85 29.77 5.91
N ASP A 187 6.61 28.94 6.64
CA ASP A 187 7.53 29.38 7.69
C ASP A 187 8.99 29.51 7.23
N HIS A 188 9.24 29.31 5.93
CA HIS A 188 10.54 29.27 5.26
C HIS A 188 11.42 28.07 5.61
N HIS A 189 10.84 26.97 6.08
CA HIS A 189 11.51 25.67 6.18
C HIS A 189 10.81 24.65 5.30
N ASN A 190 11.61 23.82 4.64
CA ASN A 190 11.05 22.71 3.88
C ASN A 190 10.49 21.66 4.82
N ASP A 191 9.29 21.21 4.47
CA ASP A 191 8.56 20.13 5.09
C ASP A 191 8.73 18.82 4.32
N LEU A 192 8.17 17.74 4.85
CA LEU A 192 8.37 16.40 4.33
C LEU A 192 7.05 15.73 4.02
N SER A 193 6.94 15.03 2.89
CA SER A 193 5.81 14.13 2.64
C SER A 193 6.26 12.80 2.05
N PHE A 194 5.57 11.72 2.43
CA PHE A 194 5.83 10.37 1.92
C PHE A 194 4.59 9.83 1.22
N SER A 195 4.75 9.40 -0.03
CA SER A 195 3.68 8.78 -0.80
C SER A 195 3.12 7.56 -0.08
N THR A 196 1.80 7.54 0.07
CA THR A 196 1.03 6.37 0.51
C THR A 196 0.29 5.70 -0.63
N GLY A 197 0.46 6.20 -1.86
CA GLY A 197 -0.05 5.56 -3.08
C GLY A 197 -1.17 6.40 -3.68
N THR A 198 -2.27 5.74 -4.00
CA THR A 198 -3.44 6.35 -4.64
C THR A 198 -4.70 6.12 -3.81
N ASN A 199 -4.64 6.45 -2.51
CA ASN A 199 -5.72 6.22 -1.55
C ASN A 199 -6.66 7.42 -1.41
N GLY A 200 -6.43 8.49 -2.16
CA GLY A 200 -7.31 9.65 -2.18
C GLY A 200 -8.58 9.42 -3.02
N PRO A 201 -9.50 10.40 -3.04
CA PRO A 201 -10.72 10.33 -3.83
C PRO A 201 -10.45 10.00 -5.30
N TYR A 202 -11.21 9.06 -5.86
CA TYR A 202 -11.05 8.60 -7.25
C TYR A 202 -9.63 8.13 -7.59
N MET A 203 -8.96 7.48 -6.64
CA MET A 203 -7.58 7.01 -6.78
C MET A 203 -6.59 8.16 -7.02
N SER A 204 -6.87 9.35 -6.49
CA SER A 204 -5.90 10.44 -6.49
C SER A 204 -4.69 10.09 -5.62
N TYR A 205 -3.58 10.77 -5.90
CA TYR A 205 -2.35 10.67 -5.12
C TYR A 205 -2.64 10.92 -3.64
N SER A 206 -2.02 10.12 -2.78
CA SER A 206 -2.07 10.31 -1.33
C SER A 206 -0.68 10.25 -0.70
N ALA A 207 -0.50 11.00 0.38
CA ALA A 207 0.72 11.04 1.16
C ALA A 207 0.45 11.27 2.66
N ASN A 208 1.45 10.92 3.47
CA ASN A 208 1.56 11.41 4.83
C ASN A 208 2.39 12.70 4.82
N TYR A 209 1.94 13.74 5.51
CA TYR A 209 2.58 15.05 5.53
C TYR A 209 3.16 15.35 6.91
N TYR A 210 4.37 15.88 6.94
CA TYR A 210 5.12 16.15 8.17
C TYR A 210 5.66 17.58 8.13
N ILE A 211 5.24 18.39 9.10
CA ILE A 211 5.62 19.79 9.23
C ILE A 211 6.87 19.87 10.12
N TYR A 212 7.86 20.66 9.72
CA TYR A 212 9.08 20.85 10.49
C TYR A 212 8.81 21.73 11.71
N ASP A 213 9.01 21.17 12.90
CA ASP A 213 8.98 21.91 14.14
C ASP A 213 10.38 22.42 14.49
N LYS A 214 10.54 23.75 14.53
CA LYS A 214 11.83 24.41 14.77
C LYS A 214 12.33 24.27 16.22
N VAL A 215 11.42 24.05 17.17
CA VAL A 215 11.74 23.92 18.60
C VAL A 215 12.28 22.52 18.88
N GLU A 216 11.55 21.50 18.43
CA GLU A 216 11.93 20.09 18.57
C GLU A 216 13.00 19.66 17.55
N LYS A 217 13.15 20.42 16.46
CA LYS A 217 14.02 20.12 15.31
C LYS A 217 13.66 18.79 14.66
N LYS A 218 12.37 18.55 14.49
CA LYS A 218 11.78 17.29 14.00
C LYS A 218 10.66 17.54 13.00
N PHE A 219 10.37 16.56 12.16
CA PHE A 219 9.22 16.56 11.27
C PHE A 219 8.04 15.87 11.96
N LEU A 220 7.00 16.64 12.28
CA LEU A 220 5.81 16.19 12.99
C LEU A 220 4.68 15.91 12.01
N ARG A 221 4.13 14.69 12.06
CA ARG A 221 3.03 14.28 11.18
C ARG A 221 1.79 15.14 11.42
N ASN A 222 1.24 15.73 10.37
CA ASN A 222 0.06 16.58 10.45
C ASN A 222 -1.14 15.92 9.75
N ILE A 223 -2.02 15.33 10.54
CA ILE A 223 -3.22 14.62 10.05
C ILE A 223 -4.25 15.58 9.47
N GLU A 224 -4.37 16.80 10.01
CA GLU A 224 -5.29 17.81 9.48
C GLU A 224 -4.89 18.21 8.06
N TYR A 225 -3.59 18.42 7.83
CA TYR A 225 -3.02 18.68 6.52
C TYR A 225 -3.25 17.49 5.57
N GLU A 226 -2.98 16.27 6.03
CA GLU A 226 -3.20 15.04 5.24
C GLU A 226 -4.63 14.94 4.72
N ASN A 227 -5.63 15.23 5.55
CA ASN A 227 -7.04 15.15 5.15
C ASN A 227 -7.40 16.15 4.05
N ILE A 228 -6.76 17.31 4.04
CA ILE A 228 -6.98 18.36 3.04
C ILE A 228 -6.18 18.09 1.77
N ALA A 229 -4.91 17.72 1.92
CA ALA A 229 -3.96 17.58 0.83
C ALA A 229 -4.11 16.29 0.03
N ASN A 230 -4.76 15.27 0.61
CA ASN A 230 -5.13 14.04 -0.11
C ASN A 230 -6.46 14.16 -0.86
N ALA A 231 -6.82 15.38 -1.29
CA ALA A 231 -7.97 15.65 -2.16
C ALA A 231 -7.75 15.09 -3.58
N LEU A 232 -8.75 15.25 -4.46
CA LEU A 232 -8.61 14.88 -5.87
C LEU A 232 -7.46 15.66 -6.54
N SER A 233 -7.31 16.94 -6.20
CA SER A 233 -6.15 17.77 -6.52
C SER A 233 -5.84 18.70 -5.37
N PHE A 234 -4.55 18.97 -5.16
CA PHE A 234 -4.08 19.86 -4.12
C PHE A 234 -2.91 20.69 -4.65
N ARG A 235 -2.84 21.95 -4.26
CA ARG A 235 -1.69 22.81 -4.54
C ARG A 235 -1.42 23.79 -3.41
N VAL A 236 -0.14 24.11 -3.25
CA VAL A 236 0.34 25.15 -2.33
C VAL A 236 0.65 26.39 -3.16
N ASP A 237 -0.03 27.50 -2.88
CA ASP A 237 0.25 28.80 -3.45
C ASP A 237 1.16 29.56 -2.48
N THR A 238 2.46 29.51 -2.74
CA THR A 238 3.49 30.13 -1.89
C THR A 238 3.51 31.66 -1.99
N ILE A 239 2.99 32.24 -3.08
CA ILE A 239 2.91 33.69 -3.26
C ILE A 239 1.83 34.27 -2.36
N ASN A 240 0.64 33.66 -2.40
CA ASN A 240 -0.50 34.12 -1.62
C ASN A 240 -0.57 33.50 -0.21
N LYS A 241 0.30 32.52 0.09
CA LYS A 241 0.33 31.75 1.34
C LYS A 241 -0.98 31.01 1.63
N ILE A 242 -1.53 30.37 0.59
CA ILE A 242 -2.81 29.67 0.64
C ILE A 242 -2.63 28.23 0.13
N MET A 243 -3.32 27.30 0.75
CA MET A 243 -3.46 25.93 0.29
C MET A 243 -4.81 25.76 -0.40
N ILE A 244 -4.83 25.08 -1.53
CA ILE A 244 -6.04 24.93 -2.35
C ILE A 244 -6.29 23.45 -2.56
N SER A 245 -7.47 22.98 -2.13
CA SER A 245 -7.93 21.62 -2.40
C SER A 245 -9.08 21.66 -3.40
N HIS A 246 -9.11 20.67 -4.29
CA HIS A 246 -10.21 20.42 -5.21
C HIS A 246 -10.73 19.00 -4.98
N ASN A 247 -12.04 18.86 -4.84
CA ASN A 247 -12.73 17.59 -4.69
C ASN A 247 -13.98 17.55 -5.57
N ARG A 248 -14.60 16.37 -5.66
CA ARG A 248 -15.90 16.21 -6.32
C ARG A 248 -16.75 15.16 -5.61
N GLY A 249 -18.05 15.37 -5.55
CA GLY A 249 -19.01 14.42 -4.98
C GLY A 249 -19.58 13.46 -6.03
N SER A 250 -19.76 13.95 -7.25
CA SER A 250 -20.18 13.20 -8.44
C SER A 250 -19.44 13.74 -9.67
N SER A 251 -19.82 13.32 -10.88
CA SER A 251 -19.30 13.93 -12.12
C SER A 251 -19.63 15.42 -12.25
N SER A 252 -20.66 15.89 -11.54
CA SER A 252 -21.26 17.20 -11.74
C SER A 252 -21.17 18.11 -10.51
N ILE A 253 -20.73 17.58 -9.37
CA ILE A 253 -20.60 18.33 -8.11
C ILE A 253 -19.13 18.50 -7.78
N HIS A 254 -18.66 19.74 -7.76
CA HIS A 254 -17.27 20.13 -7.53
C HIS A 254 -17.15 20.97 -6.25
N TYR A 255 -16.09 20.75 -5.51
CA TYR A 255 -15.73 21.50 -4.31
C TYR A 255 -14.33 22.08 -4.50
N THR A 256 -14.16 23.37 -4.21
CA THR A 256 -12.87 24.02 -4.14
C THR A 256 -12.76 24.76 -2.83
N ASP A 257 -11.78 24.40 -2.02
CA ASP A 257 -11.56 24.99 -0.70
C ASP A 257 -10.17 25.64 -0.65
N ALA A 258 -10.10 26.80 -0.01
CA ALA A 258 -8.86 27.54 0.22
C ALA A 258 -8.63 27.64 1.72
N TYR A 259 -7.40 27.35 2.15
CA TYR A 259 -7.01 27.31 3.55
C TYR A 259 -5.77 28.16 3.80
N GLU A 260 -5.72 28.77 4.98
CA GLU A 260 -4.55 29.49 5.47
C GLU A 260 -3.96 28.75 6.67
N TRP A 261 -2.64 28.81 6.81
CA TRP A 261 -1.97 28.36 8.02
C TRP A 261 -1.89 29.50 9.02
N LYS A 262 -2.57 29.38 10.17
CA LYS A 262 -2.62 30.38 11.24
C LYS A 262 -2.50 29.73 12.60
N ASN A 263 -1.65 30.28 13.46
CA ASN A 263 -1.50 29.82 14.85
C ASN A 263 -1.28 28.30 14.96
N ASN A 264 -0.43 27.75 14.08
CA ASN A 264 -0.15 26.31 13.96
C ASN A 264 -1.37 25.43 13.65
N LYS A 265 -2.37 26.00 12.98
CA LYS A 265 -3.57 25.30 12.52
C LYS A 265 -3.92 25.69 11.09
N ILE A 266 -4.61 24.79 10.42
CA ILE A 266 -5.12 25.03 9.08
C ILE A 266 -6.55 25.55 9.21
N GLU A 267 -6.83 26.72 8.63
CA GLU A 267 -8.14 27.34 8.70
C GLU A 267 -8.74 27.49 7.30
N LEU A 268 -9.94 26.96 7.11
CA LEU A 268 -10.73 27.19 5.89
C LEU A 268 -11.10 28.67 5.78
N VAL A 269 -10.68 29.34 4.69
CA VAL A 269 -10.93 30.77 4.46
C VAL A 269 -11.87 31.06 3.30
N LYS A 270 -11.94 30.19 2.29
CA LYS A 270 -12.94 30.23 1.22
C LYS A 270 -13.37 28.82 0.84
N SER A 271 -14.63 28.67 0.44
CA SER A 271 -15.19 27.40 -0.05
C SER A 271 -16.15 27.67 -1.19
N LEU A 272 -16.00 26.96 -2.30
CA LEU A 272 -16.83 27.04 -3.49
C LEU A 272 -17.40 25.66 -3.81
N THR A 273 -18.72 25.56 -3.83
CA THR A 273 -19.46 24.38 -4.29
C THR A 273 -20.19 24.72 -5.57
N ILE A 274 -20.01 23.87 -6.58
CA ILE A 274 -20.71 23.97 -7.87
C ILE A 274 -21.38 22.63 -8.16
N ASP A 275 -22.69 22.63 -8.31
CA ASP A 275 -23.49 21.47 -8.72
C ASP A 275 -24.11 21.72 -10.09
N LYS A 276 -23.72 20.95 -11.10
CA LYS A 276 -24.20 21.04 -12.47
C LYS A 276 -25.34 20.05 -12.80
N GLN A 277 -25.78 19.23 -11.85
CA GLN A 277 -26.69 18.11 -12.11
C GLN A 277 -28.15 18.53 -12.22
N TYR A 278 -28.59 19.45 -11.37
CA TYR A 278 -29.94 20.01 -11.39
C TYR A 278 -29.87 21.49 -11.04
N GLN A 279 -30.38 22.35 -11.92
CA GLN A 279 -30.63 23.76 -11.59
C GLN A 279 -29.36 24.60 -11.25
N ARG A 280 -28.19 24.14 -11.72
CA ARG A 280 -26.86 24.76 -11.57
C ARG A 280 -26.72 25.51 -10.22
N LYS A 281 -26.41 24.81 -9.14
CA LYS A 281 -26.24 25.45 -7.83
C LYS A 281 -24.83 25.98 -7.65
N VAL A 282 -24.71 27.21 -7.15
CA VAL A 282 -23.44 27.81 -6.75
C VAL A 282 -23.51 28.28 -5.31
N ILE A 283 -22.60 27.80 -4.48
CA ILE A 283 -22.42 28.27 -3.11
C ILE A 283 -20.98 28.77 -2.96
N LEU A 284 -20.80 30.05 -2.65
CA LEU A 284 -19.51 30.62 -2.28
C LEU A 284 -19.58 31.05 -0.81
N LYS A 285 -18.63 30.56 -0.01
CA LYS A 285 -18.44 30.97 1.38
C LYS A 285 -17.07 31.60 1.57
N LYS A 286 -16.99 32.61 2.44
CA LYS A 286 -15.75 33.31 2.81
C LYS A 286 -15.71 33.54 4.32
N ARG A 287 -14.53 33.39 4.92
CA ARG A 287 -14.36 33.70 6.34
C ARG A 287 -14.33 35.22 6.55
N ILE A 288 -15.24 35.73 7.37
CA ILE A 288 -15.38 37.14 7.72
C ILE A 288 -15.55 37.24 9.24
N HIS A 289 -14.64 37.96 9.90
CA HIS A 289 -14.59 38.10 11.37
C HIS A 289 -14.58 36.75 12.11
N GLY A 290 -13.80 35.80 11.61
CA GLY A 290 -13.63 34.48 12.23
C GLY A 290 -14.70 33.46 11.90
N GLU A 291 -15.77 33.82 11.20
CA GLU A 291 -16.86 32.91 10.83
C GLU A 291 -16.93 32.69 9.31
N LEU A 292 -17.22 31.46 8.88
CA LEU A 292 -17.44 31.15 7.47
C LEU A 292 -18.86 31.57 7.07
N LYS A 293 -18.97 32.66 6.29
CA LYS A 293 -20.26 33.24 5.86
C LYS A 293 -20.53 32.91 4.40
N THR A 294 -21.77 32.59 4.09
CA THR A 294 -22.23 32.42 2.71
C THR A 294 -22.37 33.79 2.04
N ILE A 295 -21.70 33.96 0.91
CA ILE A 295 -21.68 35.20 0.10
C ILE A 295 -22.59 35.04 -1.12
N ILE A 296 -22.59 33.85 -1.71
CA ILE A 296 -23.46 33.46 -2.82
C ILE A 296 -24.13 32.15 -2.42
N ASP A 297 -25.46 32.10 -2.52
CA ASP A 297 -26.27 30.87 -2.47
C ASP A 297 -27.35 31.00 -3.52
N GLU A 298 -27.04 30.56 -4.73
CA GLU A 298 -27.95 30.62 -5.85
C GLU A 298 -28.37 29.19 -6.20
N PRO A 299 -29.39 28.64 -5.51
CA PRO A 299 -30.11 27.49 -6.03
C PRO A 299 -30.86 27.95 -7.29
N ASP A 300 -30.91 27.14 -8.34
CA ASP A 300 -31.67 27.50 -9.54
C ASP A 300 -31.09 28.63 -10.40
N SER A 301 -29.77 28.81 -10.35
CA SER A 301 -29.15 29.78 -11.25
C SER A 301 -29.29 29.27 -12.69
N ASN A 302 -29.93 30.05 -13.56
CA ASN A 302 -29.77 29.86 -15.00
C ASN A 302 -28.37 30.29 -15.45
N PHE A 303 -27.34 30.15 -14.60
CA PHE A 303 -26.00 30.62 -14.89
C PHE A 303 -25.53 30.00 -16.20
N THR A 304 -25.17 30.86 -17.12
CA THR A 304 -24.40 30.51 -18.31
C THR A 304 -23.03 29.97 -17.90
N ASP A 305 -22.36 29.25 -18.79
CA ASP A 305 -21.00 28.76 -18.51
C ASP A 305 -20.02 29.94 -18.24
N ASP A 306 -20.26 31.11 -18.84
CA ASP A 306 -19.47 32.32 -18.61
C ASP A 306 -19.67 32.88 -17.19
N GLU A 307 -20.90 32.89 -16.68
CA GLU A 307 -21.17 33.32 -15.31
C GLU A 307 -20.58 32.34 -14.29
N MET A 308 -20.63 31.05 -14.57
CA MET A 308 -19.94 30.03 -13.79
C MET A 308 -18.43 30.26 -13.75
N ASN A 309 -17.83 30.62 -14.89
CA ASN A 309 -16.41 30.95 -14.96
C ASN A 309 -16.07 32.21 -14.17
N LYS A 310 -16.91 33.25 -14.22
CA LYS A 310 -16.72 34.47 -13.41
C LYS A 310 -16.76 34.16 -11.91
N VAL A 311 -17.64 33.27 -11.45
CA VAL A 311 -17.63 32.85 -10.05
C VAL A 311 -16.34 32.10 -9.71
N TYR A 312 -15.88 31.20 -10.58
CA TYR A 312 -14.58 30.54 -10.42
C TYR A 312 -13.42 31.54 -10.33
N GLU A 313 -13.40 32.56 -11.19
CA GLU A 313 -12.38 33.61 -11.16
C GLU A 313 -12.45 34.45 -9.88
N SER A 314 -13.66 34.74 -9.40
CA SER A 314 -13.87 35.48 -8.14
C SER A 314 -13.36 34.73 -6.91
N PHE A 315 -13.22 33.40 -6.97
CA PHE A 315 -12.65 32.62 -5.88
C PHE A 315 -11.17 32.98 -5.66
N TRP A 316 -10.46 33.28 -6.74
CA TRP A 316 -9.03 33.61 -6.71
C TRP A 316 -8.75 35.06 -6.28
N ASN A 317 -9.73 35.95 -6.48
CA ASN A 317 -9.66 37.37 -6.09
C ASN A 317 -10.12 37.60 -4.64
#